data_AF-A0A2W0BKS8-F1
#
_entry.id   AF-A0A2W0BKS8-F1
#
_cell.length_a   1.000
_cell.length_b   1.000
_cell.length_c   1.000
_cell.angle_alpha   90.00
_cell.angle_beta   90.00
_cell.angle_gamma   90.00
#
_symmetry.space_group_name_H-M   'P 1'
#
loop_
_entity.id
_entity.type
_entity.pdbx_description
1 polymer ?
#
loop_
_entity_poly.entity_id
_entity_poly.type
_entity_poly.pdbx_seq_one_letter_code
_entity_poly.pdbx_strand_id
1 'polypeptide(L)'
;DRHEKKREAELKLILSSNVKGWNISENMIAEKNLAGEPWEFGYAVGVSRPLALIASAKQCVFCRENLSAGAEMYGGLGERYSFGLRDTSHYLAPVVEWRVPGSTTLKFSPGFGLNSNSQRFLFRFGVSYEIDQIASRLREH
;
A
#
# COMPACT_ATOMS: atom_id res chain seq x y z
N ASP A 1 6.54 27.30 -0.92
CA ASP A 1 5.25 27.07 -1.60
C ASP A 1 5.12 25.66 -2.13
N ARG A 2 4.09 24.92 -1.69
CA ARG A 2 3.68 23.66 -2.29
C ARG A 2 2.84 24.01 -3.52
N HIS A 3 3.47 24.10 -4.70
CA HIS A 3 2.72 24.25 -5.94
C HIS A 3 1.76 23.05 -6.05
N GLU A 4 0.48 23.35 -5.95
CA GLU A 4 -0.60 22.40 -6.07
C GLU A 4 -0.50 21.70 -7.44
N LYS A 5 -0.21 20.40 -7.43
CA LYS A 5 -0.09 19.60 -8.66
C LYS A 5 -1.50 19.41 -9.24
N LYS A 6 -1.90 20.29 -10.17
CA LYS A 6 -3.30 20.36 -10.66
C LYS A 6 -3.69 19.22 -11.60
N ARG A 7 -2.72 18.56 -12.24
CA ARG A 7 -2.95 17.49 -13.23
C ARG A 7 -1.79 16.50 -13.23
N GLU A 8 -2.02 15.27 -12.78
CA GLU A 8 -1.01 14.22 -12.70
C GLU A 8 -1.53 12.90 -13.28
N ALA A 9 -0.63 12.14 -13.89
CA ALA A 9 -0.85 10.75 -14.26
C ALA A 9 0.06 9.86 -13.40
N GLU A 10 -0.52 8.90 -12.70
CA GLU A 10 0.21 7.92 -11.88
C GLU A 10 0.06 6.53 -12.50
N LEU A 11 1.17 5.84 -12.68
CA LEU A 11 1.24 4.46 -13.12
C LEU A 11 1.81 3.61 -11.98
N LYS A 12 1.06 2.58 -11.58
CA LYS A 12 1.47 1.63 -10.54
C LYS A 12 1.52 0.22 -11.11
N LEU A 13 2.71 -0.39 -11.06
CA LEU A 13 2.87 -1.83 -11.27
C LEU A 13 2.74 -2.52 -9.92
N ILE A 14 1.68 -3.31 -9.72
CA ILE A 14 1.40 -4.02 -8.47
C ILE A 14 1.68 -5.50 -8.67
N LEU A 15 2.68 -6.01 -7.97
CA LEU A 15 3.04 -7.42 -7.94
C LEU A 15 2.76 -7.96 -6.54
N SER A 16 2.16 -9.14 -6.45
CA SER A 16 1.94 -9.83 -5.18
C SER A 16 2.17 -11.33 -5.34
N SER A 17 2.83 -11.92 -4.35
CA SER A 17 3.13 -13.34 -4.27
C SER A 17 2.77 -13.89 -2.89
N ASN A 18 2.26 -15.11 -2.84
CA ASN A 18 1.91 -15.78 -1.59
C ASN A 18 2.77 -17.03 -1.41
N VAL A 19 3.59 -17.07 -0.37
CA VAL A 19 4.50 -18.19 -0.07
C VAL A 19 4.35 -18.60 1.40
N LYS A 20 3.89 -19.84 1.64
CA LYS A 20 3.69 -20.41 2.99
C LYS A 20 2.87 -19.51 3.94
N GLY A 21 1.88 -18.80 3.40
CA GLY A 21 1.01 -17.88 4.14
C GLY A 21 1.59 -16.48 4.36
N TRP A 22 2.77 -16.18 3.83
CA TRP A 22 3.29 -14.82 3.70
C TRP A 22 2.84 -14.23 2.38
N ASN A 23 2.23 -13.05 2.44
CA ASN A 23 1.98 -12.20 1.29
C ASN A 23 3.16 -11.24 1.15
N ILE A 24 3.79 -11.24 -0.02
CA ILE A 24 4.85 -10.33 -0.40
C ILE A 24 4.29 -9.46 -1.52
N SER A 25 4.39 -8.15 -1.38
CA SER A 25 3.95 -7.19 -2.38
C SER A 25 5.09 -6.27 -2.81
N GLU A 26 5.13 -6.00 -4.10
CA GLU A 26 6.11 -5.11 -4.72
C GLU A 26 5.37 -4.18 -5.67
N ASN A 27 5.41 -2.89 -5.37
CA ASN A 27 4.72 -1.85 -6.10
C ASN A 27 5.74 -0.86 -6.63
N MET A 28 5.87 -0.76 -7.95
CA MET A 28 6.65 0.31 -8.58
C MET A 28 5.71 1.41 -9.05
N ILE A 29 6.08 2.65 -8.76
CA ILE A 29 5.24 3.83 -8.99
C ILE A 29 6.00 4.76 -9.95
N ALA A 30 5.31 5.24 -10.98
CA ALA A 30 5.80 6.27 -11.89
C ALA A 30 4.74 7.38 -11.99
N GLU A 31 5.10 8.58 -11.60
CA GLU A 31 4.24 9.76 -11.58
C GLU A 31 4.72 10.75 -12.65
N LYS A 32 3.76 11.33 -13.38
CA LYS A 32 4.01 12.38 -14.37
C LYS A 32 3.10 13.56 -14.10
N ASN A 33 3.69 14.68 -13.74
CA ASN A 33 2.96 15.94 -13.72
C ASN A 33 2.73 16.42 -15.16
N LEU A 34 1.47 16.66 -15.50
CA LEU A 34 1.04 17.09 -16.83
C LEU A 34 1.30 18.59 -17.07
N ALA A 35 1.82 19.31 -16.09
CA ALA A 35 2.25 20.71 -16.21
C ALA A 35 3.68 20.88 -16.78
N GLY A 36 4.39 19.79 -17.10
CA GLY A 36 5.71 19.84 -17.76
C GLY A 36 6.90 19.36 -16.92
N GLU A 37 6.69 19.01 -15.65
CA GLU A 37 7.75 18.49 -14.77
C GLU A 37 8.27 17.11 -15.24
N PRO A 38 9.51 16.72 -14.88
CA PRO A 38 10.03 15.38 -15.15
C PRO A 38 9.19 14.25 -14.53
N TRP A 39 9.45 13.02 -14.97
CA TRP A 39 8.84 11.84 -14.34
C TRP A 39 9.43 11.65 -12.94
N GLU A 40 8.58 11.44 -11.96
CA GLU A 40 8.92 11.05 -10.59
C GLU A 40 8.71 9.54 -10.45
N PHE A 41 9.58 8.88 -9.70
CA PHE A 41 9.51 7.44 -9.47
C PHE A 41 9.42 7.14 -7.99
N GLY A 42 8.77 6.04 -7.65
CA GLY A 42 8.63 5.56 -6.28
C GLY A 42 8.54 4.06 -6.22
N TYR A 43 8.68 3.53 -5.02
CA TYR A 43 8.50 2.11 -4.75
C TYR A 43 7.77 1.91 -3.42
N ALA A 44 7.09 0.78 -3.30
CA ALA A 44 6.63 0.25 -2.05
C ALA A 44 6.78 -1.27 -2.06
N VAL A 45 7.41 -1.82 -1.04
CA VAL A 45 7.52 -3.26 -0.82
C VAL A 45 6.87 -3.59 0.52
N GLY A 46 6.18 -4.71 0.59
CA GLY A 46 5.44 -5.13 1.75
C GLY A 46 5.58 -6.62 1.99
N VAL A 47 5.59 -7.01 3.25
CA VAL A 47 5.45 -8.40 3.67
C VAL A 47 4.45 -8.46 4.80
N SER A 48 3.43 -9.31 4.68
CA SER A 48 2.40 -9.48 5.70
C SER A 48 1.97 -10.93 5.81
N ARG A 49 1.45 -11.30 6.97
CA ARG A 49 0.95 -12.65 7.24
C ARG A 49 -0.26 -12.59 8.18
N PRO A 50 -1.33 -13.36 7.91
CA PRO A 50 -2.41 -13.57 8.86
C PRO A 50 -1.91 -14.19 10.17
N LEU A 51 -2.39 -13.70 11.31
CA LEU A 51 -1.96 -14.20 12.63
C LEU A 51 -2.46 -15.62 12.92
N ALA A 52 -3.43 -16.10 12.14
CA ALA A 52 -3.82 -17.49 12.02
C ALA A 52 -4.03 -17.83 10.54
N LEU A 53 -3.40 -18.92 10.06
CA LEU A 53 -3.51 -19.37 8.66
C LEU A 53 -4.75 -20.24 8.40
N ILE A 54 -5.34 -20.80 9.44
CA ILE A 54 -6.54 -21.62 9.37
C ILE A 54 -7.69 -20.77 9.88
N ALA A 55 -8.68 -20.54 9.03
CA ALA A 55 -9.91 -19.87 9.42
C ALA A 55 -10.77 -20.81 10.26
N SER A 56 -11.27 -20.30 11.38
CA SER A 56 -12.31 -20.91 12.19
C SER A 56 -13.62 -20.92 11.42
N ALA A 57 -14.44 -21.96 11.63
CA ALA A 57 -15.76 -22.04 11.03
C ALA A 57 -16.77 -21.02 11.61
N LYS A 58 -16.39 -20.30 12.68
CA LYS A 58 -17.24 -19.31 13.35
C LYS A 58 -16.96 -17.90 12.83
N GLN A 59 -17.98 -17.21 12.34
CA GLN A 59 -17.90 -15.79 12.01
C GLN A 59 -17.54 -14.98 13.27
N CYS A 60 -16.43 -14.26 13.20
CA CYS A 60 -15.89 -13.53 14.34
C CYS A 60 -15.29 -12.21 13.88
N VAL A 61 -15.66 -11.12 14.54
CA VAL A 61 -15.16 -9.77 14.20
C VAL A 61 -13.71 -9.60 14.64
N PHE A 62 -13.35 -10.04 15.85
CA PHE A 62 -12.00 -9.89 16.43
C PHE A 62 -11.32 -11.25 16.61
N CYS A 63 -10.90 -11.86 15.50
CA CYS A 63 -10.20 -13.15 15.50
C CYS A 63 -8.84 -13.06 14.79
N ARG A 64 -7.90 -13.93 15.19
CA ARG A 64 -6.51 -13.95 14.67
C ARG A 64 -6.43 -14.22 13.18
N GLU A 65 -7.40 -14.92 12.60
CA GLU A 65 -7.50 -15.16 11.16
C GLU A 65 -7.81 -13.89 10.35
N ASN A 66 -8.54 -12.97 10.96
CA ASN A 66 -8.95 -11.70 10.36
C ASN A 66 -7.94 -10.57 10.59
N LEU A 67 -6.93 -10.82 11.42
CA LEU A 67 -5.82 -9.91 11.67
C LEU A 67 -4.59 -10.38 10.90
N SER A 68 -4.05 -9.52 10.07
CA SER A 68 -2.76 -9.69 9.42
C SER A 68 -1.78 -8.68 9.96
N ALA A 69 -0.53 -9.10 10.17
CA ALA A 69 0.55 -8.23 10.61
C ALA A 69 1.73 -8.35 9.66
N GLY A 70 2.50 -7.27 9.52
CA GLY A 70 3.58 -7.21 8.57
C GLY A 70 4.44 -5.97 8.73
N ALA A 71 5.25 -5.72 7.71
CA ALA A 71 5.96 -4.48 7.52
C ALA A 71 5.92 -4.05 6.05
N GLU A 72 5.92 -2.75 5.82
CA GLU A 72 6.04 -2.14 4.51
C GLU A 72 7.17 -1.10 4.52
N MET A 73 7.90 -1.02 3.41
CA MET A 73 8.89 0.00 3.15
C MET A 73 8.51 0.72 1.87
N TYR A 74 8.53 2.04 1.89
CA TYR A 74 8.16 2.84 0.72
C TYR A 74 8.96 4.13 0.67
N GLY A 75 9.14 4.67 -0.52
CA GLY A 75 9.85 5.91 -0.72
C GLY A 75 9.93 6.33 -2.18
N GLY A 76 10.50 7.50 -2.40
CA GLY A 76 10.83 7.99 -3.73
C GLY A 76 12.07 7.29 -4.30
N LEU A 77 12.16 7.26 -5.63
CA LEU A 77 13.34 6.88 -6.41
C LEU A 77 13.90 8.08 -7.20
N GLY A 78 13.37 9.29 -6.95
CA GLY A 78 13.81 10.54 -7.56
C GLY A 78 13.13 10.80 -8.89
N GLU A 79 13.71 11.68 -9.68
CA GLU A 79 13.18 12.06 -10.98
C GLU A 79 13.98 11.44 -12.13
N ARG A 80 13.48 11.52 -13.36
CA ARG A 80 14.13 11.00 -14.57
C ARG A 80 15.62 11.35 -14.69
N TYR A 81 16.02 12.55 -14.25
CA TYR A 81 17.39 13.05 -14.36
C TYR A 81 18.20 12.91 -13.06
N SER A 82 17.55 12.51 -11.96
CA SER A 82 18.12 12.41 -10.62
C SER A 82 17.61 11.14 -9.92
N PHE A 83 17.72 10.00 -10.61
CA PHE A 83 17.28 8.73 -10.07
C PHE A 83 18.19 8.28 -8.93
N GLY A 84 17.60 7.98 -7.77
CA GLY A 84 18.35 7.55 -6.60
C GLY A 84 17.52 7.45 -5.32
N LEU A 85 18.15 6.89 -4.29
CA LEU A 85 17.57 6.69 -2.94
C LEU A 85 18.05 7.74 -1.91
N ARG A 86 18.94 8.65 -2.31
CA ARG A 86 19.61 9.55 -1.35
C ARG A 86 18.79 10.81 -1.08
N ASP A 87 18.22 11.39 -2.13
CA ASP A 87 17.57 12.71 -2.08
C ASP A 87 16.05 12.63 -1.88
N THR A 88 15.54 11.41 -1.62
CA THR A 88 14.12 11.11 -1.47
C THR A 88 13.79 10.67 -0.07
N SER A 89 12.54 10.86 0.36
CA SER A 89 12.08 10.35 1.65
C SER A 89 11.82 8.85 1.56
N HIS A 90 12.33 8.10 2.54
CA HIS A 90 12.08 6.67 2.73
C HIS A 90 11.48 6.40 4.10
N TYR A 91 10.56 5.46 4.14
CA TYR A 91 9.84 5.09 5.35
C TYR A 91 9.82 3.58 5.49
N LEU A 92 9.95 3.13 6.74
CA LEU A 92 9.66 1.77 7.15
C LEU A 92 8.51 1.81 8.14
N ALA A 93 7.50 0.99 7.93
CA ALA A 93 6.29 0.97 8.73
C ALA A 93 5.91 -0.47 9.07
N PRO A 94 5.76 -0.86 10.35
CA PRO A 94 4.96 -2.03 10.66
C PRO A 94 3.52 -1.78 10.20
N VAL A 95 2.84 -2.82 9.75
CA VAL A 95 1.47 -2.75 9.28
C VAL A 95 0.60 -3.77 9.99
N VAL A 96 -0.58 -3.34 10.39
CA VAL A 96 -1.65 -4.23 10.87
C VAL A 96 -2.86 -4.01 9.97
N GLU A 97 -3.39 -5.11 9.46
CA GLU A 97 -4.59 -5.14 8.64
C GLU A 97 -5.66 -5.98 9.34
N TRP A 98 -6.86 -5.43 9.42
CA TRP A 98 -8.00 -6.08 10.03
C TRP A 98 -9.15 -6.19 9.02
N ARG A 99 -9.49 -7.42 8.66
CA ARG A 99 -10.63 -7.75 7.81
C ARG A 99 -11.87 -7.91 8.66
N VAL A 100 -12.80 -6.98 8.53
CA VAL A 100 -14.08 -6.97 9.25
C VAL A 100 -15.11 -7.72 8.39
N PRO A 101 -16.05 -8.47 8.98
CA PRO A 101 -17.14 -9.08 8.23
C PRO A 101 -17.89 -8.05 7.39
N GLY A 102 -18.23 -8.40 6.14
CA GLY A 102 -18.85 -7.49 5.18
C GLY A 102 -17.86 -6.71 4.32
N SER A 103 -16.80 -7.37 3.84
CA SER A 103 -15.88 -6.88 2.80
C SER A 103 -15.13 -5.58 3.13
N THR A 104 -15.10 -5.17 4.40
CA THR A 104 -14.37 -3.98 4.87
C THR A 104 -13.02 -4.38 5.44
N THR A 105 -11.96 -3.72 4.99
CA THR A 105 -10.61 -3.92 5.51
C THR A 105 -10.04 -2.60 6.04
N LEU A 106 -9.63 -2.63 7.31
CA LEU A 106 -8.97 -1.53 8.00
C LEU A 106 -7.46 -1.77 8.02
N LYS A 107 -6.67 -0.75 7.66
CA LYS A 107 -5.21 -0.82 7.63
C LYS A 107 -4.62 0.28 8.52
N PHE A 108 -3.69 -0.10 9.38
CA PHE A 108 -2.93 0.81 10.24
C PHE A 108 -1.44 0.63 9.96
N SER A 109 -0.74 1.72 9.67
CA SER A 109 0.68 1.70 9.28
C SER A 109 1.40 2.94 9.84
N PRO A 110 1.97 2.86 11.04
CA PRO A 110 2.88 3.88 11.56
C PRO A 110 4.24 3.80 10.85
N GLY A 111 4.54 4.74 9.97
CA GLY A 111 5.81 4.85 9.27
C GLY A 111 6.84 5.70 10.01
N PHE A 112 8.08 5.22 10.02
CA PHE A 112 9.25 5.89 10.58
C PHE A 112 10.19 6.30 9.45
N GLY A 113 10.64 7.55 9.46
CA GLY A 113 11.58 8.07 8.48
C GLY A 113 12.95 7.42 8.59
N LEU A 114 13.51 6.99 7.46
CA LEU A 114 14.82 6.32 7.40
C LEU A 114 16.00 7.27 7.10
N ASN A 115 15.73 8.51 6.68
CA ASN A 115 16.77 9.51 6.40
C ASN A 115 16.32 10.93 6.78
N SER A 116 17.22 11.90 6.61
CA SER A 116 16.98 13.32 6.90
C SER A 116 15.93 13.97 6.02
N ASN A 117 15.64 13.39 4.85
CA ASN A 117 14.60 13.85 3.94
C ASN A 117 13.21 13.35 4.34
N SER A 118 13.13 12.37 5.23
CA SER A 118 11.86 11.85 5.75
C SER A 118 11.39 12.61 6.97
N GLN A 119 10.08 12.78 7.05
CA GLN A 119 9.44 13.08 8.32
C GLN A 119 9.73 11.98 9.33
N ARG A 120 10.01 12.36 10.59
CA ARG A 120 10.41 11.41 11.64
C ARG A 120 9.37 10.31 11.85
N PHE A 121 8.10 10.68 11.80
CA PHE A 121 6.97 9.79 12.01
C PHE A 121 5.80 10.20 11.11
N LEU A 122 5.15 9.22 10.51
CA LEU A 122 3.99 9.41 9.66
C LEU A 122 2.99 8.29 9.93
N PHE A 123 1.81 8.64 10.45
CA PHE A 123 0.77 7.65 10.72
C PHE A 123 -0.19 7.54 9.56
N ARG A 124 -0.34 6.34 9.00
CA ARG A 124 -1.30 6.04 7.94
C ARG A 124 -2.42 5.16 8.48
N PHE A 125 -3.64 5.55 8.16
CA PHE A 125 -4.82 4.70 8.31
C PHE A 125 -5.51 4.59 6.96
N GLY A 126 -6.09 3.42 6.68
CA GLY A 126 -6.78 3.14 5.43
C GLY A 126 -8.04 2.33 5.69
N VAL A 127 -9.07 2.62 4.91
CA VAL A 127 -10.32 1.85 4.87
C VAL A 127 -10.52 1.46 3.43
N SER A 128 -10.75 0.17 3.20
CA SER A 128 -11.08 -0.36 1.87
C SER A 128 -12.34 -1.20 1.98
N TYR A 129 -13.17 -1.12 0.96
CA TYR A 129 -14.42 -1.87 0.85
C TYR A 129 -14.46 -2.55 -0.50
N GLU A 130 -14.58 -3.88 -0.49
CA GLU A 130 -14.66 -4.67 -1.71
C GLU A 130 -16.13 -4.86 -2.10
N ILE A 131 -16.46 -4.47 -3.33
CA ILE A 131 -17.79 -4.65 -3.91
C ILE A 131 -17.70 -5.85 -4.85
N ASP A 132 -18.16 -7.00 -4.37
CA ASP A 132 -18.34 -8.16 -5.23
C ASP A 132 -19.47 -7.90 -6.25
N GLN A 133 -19.25 -8.28 -7.51
CA GLN A 133 -20.27 -8.42 -8.56
C GLN A 133 -20.86 -7.14 -9.21
N ILE A 134 -20.07 -6.43 -10.02
CA ILE A 134 -20.66 -5.64 -11.12
C ILE A 134 -20.88 -6.51 -12.37
N ALA A 135 -19.99 -7.49 -12.63
CA ALA A 135 -19.98 -8.24 -13.88
C ALA A 135 -21.02 -9.39 -13.98
N SER A 136 -21.49 -9.97 -12.87
CA SER A 136 -22.50 -11.05 -12.94
C SER A 136 -23.89 -10.56 -13.33
N ARG A 137 -24.22 -9.28 -13.08
CA ARG A 137 -25.49 -8.67 -13.51
C ARG A 137 -25.56 -8.31 -14.99
N LEU A 138 -24.41 -8.17 -15.67
CA LEU A 138 -24.35 -7.86 -17.10
C LEU A 138 -24.46 -9.11 -18.00
N ARG A 139 -24.39 -10.32 -17.43
CA ARG A 139 -24.51 -11.59 -18.19
C ARG A 139 -25.94 -12.16 -18.20
N GLU A 140 -26.89 -11.49 -17.55
CA GLU A 140 -28.30 -11.91 -17.47
C GLU A 140 -29.25 -11.02 -18.30
N HIS A 141 -28.72 -10.10 -19.12
CA HIS A 141 -29.50 -9.24 -20.02
C HIS A 141 -29.16 -9.46 -21.50
#